data_AF-A0A2N9Y7Z2-F1
#
_entry.id   AF-A0A2N9Y7Z2-F1
#
_cell.length_a   1.000
_cell.length_b   1.000
_cell.length_c   1.000
_cell.angle_alpha   90.00
_cell.angle_beta   90.00
_cell.angle_gamma   90.00
#
_symmetry.space_group_name_H-M   'P 1'
#
loop_
_entity.id
_entity.type
_entity.pdbx_description
1 polymer ?
#
loop_
_entity_poly.entity_id
_entity_poly.type
_entity_poly.pdbx_seq_one_letter_code
_entity_poly.pdbx_strand_id
1 'polypeptide(L)'
;KFPKILNEARLDDLRNRPETYKHIWEGAYLTAVQGAYYQREMLAAEQEGRIGRVSRDPLMQIRAFWDIGGTGAKADATAIWIAQFVGREIRVLDYYEAQGQPLSEHIGWLRQNGYEKALMVLPHDGATRDRVHNVSFESALNDAGFETQVIPNQGAGAVKMRIEAVRRILPSVWFNEETTVAGRKALNWYHEKWDEKRNIGLGAEHDWSSHGADAFGLMCVGYEQPMQRQKRPAYSGREAYESTSWMAE
;
A
#
# COMPACT_ATOMS: atom_id res chain seq x y z
N LYS A 1 18.19 -19.10 33.29
CA LYS A 1 17.36 -18.01 33.86
C LYS A 1 18.12 -16.70 33.71
N PHE A 2 17.50 -15.65 33.16
CA PHE A 2 18.16 -14.34 33.03
C PHE A 2 18.44 -13.72 34.41
N PRO A 3 19.59 -13.05 34.58
CA PRO A 3 19.85 -12.18 35.73
C PRO A 3 18.74 -11.12 35.88
N LYS A 4 18.46 -10.68 37.11
CA LYS A 4 17.33 -9.78 37.44
C LYS A 4 17.27 -8.53 36.54
N ILE A 5 18.40 -7.83 36.40
CA ILE A 5 18.51 -6.61 35.59
C ILE A 5 18.22 -6.90 34.10
N LEU A 6 18.77 -8.00 33.56
CA LEU A 6 18.52 -8.39 32.17
C LEU A 6 17.07 -8.83 31.95
N ASN A 7 16.44 -9.45 32.93
CA ASN A 7 15.02 -9.80 32.83
C ASN A 7 14.11 -8.56 32.89
N GLU A 8 14.45 -7.56 33.70
CA GLU A 8 13.75 -6.27 33.74
C GLU A 8 13.88 -5.55 32.40
N ALA A 9 15.09 -5.43 31.85
CA ALA A 9 15.35 -4.82 30.55
C ALA A 9 14.60 -5.56 29.42
N ARG A 10 14.64 -6.89 29.41
CA ARG A 10 13.93 -7.71 28.42
C ARG A 10 12.41 -7.49 28.47
N LEU A 11 11.82 -7.43 29.66
CA LEU A 11 10.39 -7.19 29.82
C LEU A 11 10.00 -5.76 29.46
N ASP A 12 10.90 -4.80 29.68
CA ASP A 12 10.70 -3.42 29.25
C ASP A 12 10.71 -3.30 27.73
N ASP A 13 11.68 -3.94 27.06
CA ASP A 13 11.74 -4.02 25.60
C ASP A 13 10.52 -4.72 25.03
N LEU A 14 10.04 -5.80 25.66
CA LEU A 14 8.81 -6.46 25.22
C LEU A 14 7.58 -5.54 25.26
N ARG A 15 7.54 -4.58 26.21
CA ARG A 15 6.43 -3.62 26.32
C ARG A 15 6.58 -2.44 25.37
N ASN A 16 7.79 -1.90 25.27
CA ASN A 16 8.04 -0.61 24.62
C ASN A 16 8.51 -0.76 23.17
N ARG A 17 9.17 -1.88 22.84
CA ARG A 17 9.77 -2.18 21.53
C ARG A 17 9.54 -3.66 21.12
N PRO A 18 8.28 -4.16 21.18
CA PRO A 18 7.97 -5.58 20.90
C PRO A 18 8.46 -6.06 19.53
N GLU A 19 8.63 -5.13 18.59
CA GLU A 19 9.05 -5.39 17.23
C GLU A 19 10.53 -5.76 17.06
N THR A 20 11.41 -5.28 17.96
CA THR A 20 12.84 -5.65 17.98
C THR A 20 13.14 -6.74 19.00
N TYR A 21 12.19 -7.03 19.88
CA TYR A 21 12.35 -7.93 21.00
C TYR A 21 12.82 -9.34 20.60
N LYS A 22 12.19 -9.98 19.60
CA LYS A 22 12.58 -11.34 19.16
C LYS A 22 14.02 -11.38 18.65
N HIS A 23 14.46 -10.33 17.96
CA HIS A 23 15.83 -10.23 17.48
C HIS A 23 16.83 -10.08 18.62
N ILE A 24 16.59 -9.12 19.51
CA ILE A 24 17.52 -8.76 20.61
C ILE A 24 17.60 -9.87 21.66
N TRP A 25 16.46 -10.48 22.01
CA TRP A 25 16.35 -11.35 23.19
C TRP A 25 16.12 -12.84 22.86
N GLU A 26 15.64 -13.17 21.67
CA GLU A 26 15.32 -14.56 21.27
C GLU A 26 16.20 -15.07 20.12
N GLY A 27 17.16 -14.27 19.66
CA GLY A 27 18.12 -14.67 18.62
C GLY A 27 17.51 -14.81 17.23
N ALA A 28 16.32 -14.23 16.99
CA ALA A 28 15.76 -14.15 15.65
C ALA A 28 16.66 -13.27 14.76
N TYR A 29 16.64 -13.51 13.44
CA TYR A 29 17.31 -12.63 12.50
C TYR A 29 16.76 -11.20 12.60
N LEU A 30 17.60 -10.20 12.31
CA LEU A 30 17.19 -8.81 12.29
C LEU A 30 16.12 -8.62 11.21
N THR A 31 14.87 -8.48 11.63
CA THR A 31 13.74 -8.25 10.73
C THR A 31 13.46 -6.77 10.49
N ALA A 32 14.16 -5.86 11.18
CA ALA A 32 13.94 -4.43 11.07
C ALA A 32 15.13 -3.57 11.47
N VAL A 33 15.21 -2.39 10.86
CA VAL A 33 16.26 -1.40 11.04
C VAL A 33 15.78 -0.29 11.97
N GLN A 34 16.71 0.36 12.67
CA GLN A 34 16.43 1.60 13.38
C GLN A 34 15.78 2.61 12.42
N GLY A 35 14.66 3.21 12.84
CA GLY A 35 13.91 4.16 12.02
C GLY A 35 12.92 3.53 11.04
N ALA A 36 12.65 2.22 11.11
CA ALA A 36 11.64 1.56 10.29
C ALA A 36 10.25 2.20 10.49
N TYR A 37 9.60 2.57 9.39
CA TYR A 37 8.38 3.37 9.43
C TYR A 37 7.12 2.58 9.81
N TYR A 38 7.06 1.30 9.44
CA TYR A 38 5.84 0.48 9.49
C TYR A 38 5.95 -0.78 10.36
N GLN A 39 7.07 -0.95 11.08
CA GLN A 39 7.35 -2.20 11.78
C GLN A 39 6.28 -2.54 12.82
N ARG A 40 5.80 -1.53 13.56
CA ARG A 40 4.73 -1.70 14.55
C ARG A 40 3.43 -2.15 13.90
N GLU A 41 3.04 -1.51 12.80
CA GLU A 41 1.80 -1.79 12.09
C GLU A 41 1.87 -3.17 11.40
N MET A 42 3.03 -3.58 10.89
CA MET A 42 3.28 -4.90 10.32
C MET A 42 3.28 -6.01 11.38
N LEU A 43 3.87 -5.78 12.55
CA LEU A 43 3.79 -6.70 13.68
C LEU A 43 2.34 -6.90 14.13
N ALA A 44 1.55 -5.81 14.21
CA ALA A 44 0.14 -5.90 14.50
C ALA A 44 -0.61 -6.72 13.44
N ALA A 45 -0.29 -6.55 12.16
CA ALA A 45 -0.89 -7.37 11.09
C ALA A 45 -0.62 -8.87 11.25
N GLU A 46 0.58 -9.25 11.70
CA GLU A 46 0.92 -10.64 12.01
C GLU A 46 0.13 -11.15 13.24
N GLN A 47 0.13 -10.39 14.34
CA GLN A 47 -0.55 -10.77 15.58
C GLN A 47 -2.07 -10.86 15.45
N GLU A 48 -2.67 -10.01 14.61
CA GLU A 48 -4.10 -9.98 14.33
C GLU A 48 -4.52 -11.02 13.27
N GLY A 49 -3.57 -11.78 12.71
CA GLY A 49 -3.86 -12.79 11.68
C GLY A 49 -4.26 -12.19 10.33
N ARG A 50 -3.89 -10.94 10.04
CA ARG A 50 -4.14 -10.27 8.76
C ARG A 50 -3.15 -10.69 7.66
N ILE A 51 -2.15 -11.50 7.99
CA ILE A 51 -1.26 -12.18 7.05
C ILE A 51 -1.68 -13.65 7.02
N GLY A 52 -2.17 -14.12 5.88
CA GLY A 52 -2.69 -15.48 5.76
C GLY A 52 -3.30 -15.76 4.39
N ARG A 53 -4.27 -16.67 4.34
CA ARG A 53 -4.97 -16.97 3.10
C ARG A 53 -5.98 -15.88 2.74
N VAL A 54 -5.61 -15.01 1.80
CA VAL A 54 -6.49 -13.97 1.26
C VAL A 54 -6.97 -14.40 -0.12
N SER A 55 -8.29 -14.57 -0.27
CA SER A 55 -8.90 -14.99 -1.54
C SER A 55 -9.41 -13.80 -2.34
N ARG A 56 -9.17 -13.85 -3.66
CA ARG A 56 -9.74 -12.92 -4.64
C ARG A 56 -11.27 -13.00 -4.64
N ASP A 57 -11.93 -11.84 -4.65
CA ASP A 57 -13.35 -11.73 -4.92
C ASP A 57 -13.57 -11.56 -6.45
N PRO A 58 -14.30 -12.46 -7.14
CA PRO A 58 -14.46 -12.39 -8.58
C PRO A 58 -15.30 -11.18 -9.06
N LEU A 59 -16.09 -10.57 -8.19
CA LEU A 59 -16.94 -9.42 -8.52
C LEU A 59 -16.24 -8.08 -8.32
N MET A 60 -15.12 -8.07 -7.61
CA MET A 60 -14.40 -6.85 -7.29
C MET A 60 -13.27 -6.58 -8.28
N GLN A 61 -13.13 -5.31 -8.68
CA GLN A 61 -12.06 -4.87 -9.57
C GLN A 61 -10.69 -5.15 -8.93
N ILE A 62 -9.77 -5.71 -9.72
CA ILE A 62 -8.36 -5.81 -9.36
C ILE A 62 -7.65 -4.53 -9.76
N ARG A 63 -6.77 -4.05 -8.89
CA ARG A 63 -5.92 -2.88 -9.15
C ARG A 63 -4.46 -3.28 -8.98
N ALA A 64 -3.62 -2.81 -9.88
CA ALA A 64 -2.18 -2.95 -9.82
C ALA A 64 -1.58 -1.57 -9.54
N PHE A 65 -0.90 -1.42 -8.40
CA PHE A 65 -0.29 -0.15 -7.98
C PHE A 65 1.20 -0.20 -8.23
N TRP A 66 1.70 0.75 -9.02
CA TRP A 66 3.07 0.71 -9.53
C TRP A 66 3.98 1.70 -8.80
N ASP A 67 5.21 1.29 -8.58
CA ASP A 67 6.39 2.16 -8.56
C ASP A 67 7.20 1.86 -9.82
N ILE A 68 7.60 2.88 -10.56
CA ILE A 68 8.16 2.71 -11.90
C ILE A 68 9.67 2.83 -11.84
N GLY A 69 10.33 1.71 -12.11
CA GLY A 69 11.78 1.64 -12.29
C GLY A 69 12.19 1.94 -13.74
N GLY A 70 13.47 2.26 -13.91
CA GLY A 70 14.07 2.40 -15.24
C GLY A 70 14.58 1.08 -15.82
N THR A 71 15.12 1.13 -17.03
CA THR A 71 15.78 -0.02 -17.66
C THR A 71 17.30 -0.02 -17.43
N GLY A 72 17.90 -1.21 -17.28
CA GLY A 72 19.35 -1.41 -17.19
C GLY A 72 19.85 -1.81 -15.79
N ALA A 73 21.10 -2.29 -15.73
CA ALA A 73 21.65 -2.96 -14.54
C ALA A 73 21.84 -2.06 -13.29
N LYS A 74 21.70 -0.75 -13.42
CA LYS A 74 21.79 0.22 -12.33
C LYS A 74 20.49 1.01 -12.13
N ALA A 75 19.42 0.61 -12.80
CA ALA A 75 18.15 1.30 -12.70
C ALA A 75 17.42 0.90 -11.42
N ASP A 76 16.51 1.75 -10.97
CA ASP A 76 15.59 1.44 -9.89
C ASP A 76 14.68 0.25 -10.25
N ALA A 77 14.17 -0.43 -9.24
CA ALA A 77 13.25 -1.55 -9.46
C ALA A 77 11.83 -1.05 -9.75
N THR A 78 11.14 -1.74 -10.66
CA THR A 78 9.68 -1.60 -10.80
C THR A 78 9.01 -2.51 -9.79
N ALA A 79 8.15 -1.96 -8.94
CA ALA A 79 7.36 -2.71 -7.97
C ALA A 79 5.86 -2.61 -8.28
N ILE A 80 5.12 -3.70 -8.12
CA ILE A 80 3.67 -3.76 -8.38
C ILE A 80 2.98 -4.49 -7.23
N TRP A 81 2.01 -3.83 -6.62
CA TRP A 81 1.07 -4.45 -5.68
C TRP A 81 -0.26 -4.75 -6.35
N ILE A 82 -0.72 -6.00 -6.25
CA ILE A 82 -2.05 -6.40 -6.71
C ILE A 82 -3.00 -6.38 -5.52
N ALA A 83 -4.08 -5.59 -5.62
CA ALA A 83 -5.05 -5.48 -4.54
C ALA A 83 -6.51 -5.35 -5.02
N GLN A 84 -7.42 -5.68 -4.10
CA GLN A 84 -8.85 -5.43 -4.21
C GLN A 84 -9.33 -4.64 -3.00
N PHE A 85 -10.15 -3.61 -3.24
CA PHE A 85 -10.81 -2.87 -2.16
C PHE A 85 -12.21 -3.45 -1.98
N VAL A 86 -12.44 -4.16 -0.87
CA VAL A 86 -13.66 -4.91 -0.58
C VAL A 86 -14.33 -4.31 0.66
N GLY A 87 -15.25 -3.37 0.43
CA GLY A 87 -15.82 -2.58 1.53
C GLY A 87 -14.72 -1.82 2.26
N ARG A 88 -14.57 -2.05 3.57
CA ARG A 88 -13.51 -1.44 4.37
C ARG A 88 -12.20 -2.23 4.37
N GLU A 89 -12.18 -3.43 3.82
CA GLU A 89 -10.99 -4.29 3.74
C GLU A 89 -10.23 -4.02 2.46
N ILE A 90 -8.90 -3.96 2.56
CA ILE A 90 -8.00 -3.97 1.41
C ILE A 90 -7.33 -5.33 1.37
N ARG A 91 -7.60 -6.11 0.32
CA ARG A 91 -7.03 -7.44 0.11
C ARG A 91 -5.87 -7.33 -0.86
N VAL A 92 -4.67 -7.46 -0.34
CA VAL A 92 -3.44 -7.52 -1.13
C VAL A 92 -3.20 -8.96 -1.53
N LEU A 93 -3.30 -9.21 -2.82
CA LEU A 93 -3.33 -10.54 -3.42
C LEU A 93 -1.96 -11.00 -3.88
N ASP A 94 -1.08 -10.09 -4.30
CA ASP A 94 0.19 -10.42 -4.92
C ASP A 94 1.17 -9.24 -4.88
N TYR A 95 2.45 -9.57 -5.02
CA TYR A 95 3.54 -8.62 -5.11
C TYR A 95 4.55 -9.03 -6.19
N TYR A 96 4.90 -8.07 -7.02
CA TYR A 96 5.94 -8.23 -8.04
C TYR A 96 6.99 -7.14 -7.90
N GLU A 97 8.26 -7.50 -8.08
CA GLU A 97 9.36 -6.55 -8.15
C GLU A 97 10.41 -7.07 -9.12
N ALA A 98 10.90 -6.21 -10.00
CA ALA A 98 12.01 -6.53 -10.90
C ALA A 98 12.84 -5.29 -11.24
N GLN A 99 14.16 -5.46 -11.23
CA GLN A 99 15.10 -4.39 -11.54
C GLN A 99 15.54 -4.41 -13.00
N GLY A 100 15.55 -3.23 -13.62
CA GLY A 100 16.17 -3.01 -14.93
C GLY A 100 15.49 -3.67 -16.12
N GLN A 101 14.30 -4.24 -15.93
CA GLN A 101 13.55 -4.95 -16.96
C GLN A 101 12.76 -3.97 -17.86
N PRO A 102 12.53 -4.31 -19.13
CA PRO A 102 11.64 -3.54 -19.99
C PRO A 102 10.17 -3.71 -19.58
N LEU A 103 9.32 -2.74 -19.92
CA LEU A 103 7.87 -2.78 -19.65
C LEU A 103 7.18 -4.07 -20.15
N SER A 104 7.65 -4.64 -21.26
CA SER A 104 7.11 -5.90 -21.79
C SER A 104 7.21 -7.07 -20.82
N GLU A 105 8.25 -7.11 -19.98
CA GLU A 105 8.44 -8.15 -18.97
C GLU A 105 7.36 -8.04 -17.88
N HIS A 106 7.12 -6.81 -17.39
CA HIS A 106 6.10 -6.52 -16.40
C HIS A 106 4.69 -6.84 -16.91
N ILE A 107 4.39 -6.48 -18.17
CA ILE A 107 3.14 -6.84 -18.85
C ILE A 107 3.01 -8.36 -19.00
N GLY A 108 4.10 -9.05 -19.36
CA GLY A 108 4.14 -10.50 -19.45
C GLY A 108 3.77 -11.16 -18.13
N TRP A 109 4.35 -10.70 -17.02
CA TRP A 109 4.03 -11.19 -15.68
C TRP A 109 2.55 -10.96 -15.32
N LEU A 110 1.99 -9.77 -15.57
CA LEU A 110 0.58 -9.49 -15.29
C LEU A 110 -0.36 -10.45 -16.02
N ARG A 111 -0.10 -10.72 -17.30
CA ARG A 111 -0.93 -11.63 -18.11
C ARG A 111 -0.78 -13.08 -17.67
N GLN A 112 0.43 -13.53 -17.35
CA GLN A 112 0.68 -14.90 -16.90
C GLN A 112 0.00 -15.21 -15.56
N ASN A 113 -0.19 -14.19 -14.71
CA ASN A 113 -0.79 -14.33 -13.39
C ASN A 113 -2.29 -13.95 -13.33
N GLY A 114 -2.94 -13.74 -14.48
CA GLY A 114 -4.40 -13.52 -14.53
C GLY A 114 -4.84 -12.09 -14.12
N TYR A 115 -3.94 -11.11 -14.29
CA TYR A 115 -4.16 -9.69 -14.01
C TYR A 115 -4.35 -8.86 -15.28
N GLU A 116 -4.69 -9.48 -16.41
CA GLU A 116 -4.88 -8.82 -17.70
C GLU A 116 -6.05 -7.82 -17.74
N LYS A 117 -6.95 -7.88 -16.76
CA LYS A 117 -8.08 -6.96 -16.58
C LYS A 117 -7.93 -6.04 -15.36
N ALA A 118 -6.75 -6.00 -14.75
CA ALA A 118 -6.52 -5.11 -13.62
C ALA A 118 -6.43 -3.66 -14.09
N LEU A 119 -6.91 -2.73 -13.26
CA LEU A 119 -6.70 -1.30 -13.44
C LEU A 119 -5.26 -0.97 -13.03
N MET A 120 -4.48 -0.40 -13.94
CA MET A 120 -3.10 0.01 -13.70
C MET A 120 -3.09 1.40 -13.05
N VAL A 121 -2.80 1.46 -11.76
CA VAL A 121 -2.70 2.71 -11.00
C VAL A 121 -1.24 3.14 -10.97
N LEU A 122 -0.95 4.23 -11.69
CA LEU A 122 0.41 4.73 -11.92
C LEU A 122 0.66 6.00 -11.10
N PRO A 123 1.91 6.23 -10.64
CA PRO A 123 2.30 7.52 -10.09
C PRO A 123 2.37 8.56 -11.20
N HIS A 124 2.44 9.85 -10.82
CA HIS A 124 2.56 10.94 -11.78
C HIS A 124 3.75 10.79 -12.75
N ASP A 125 4.83 10.15 -12.30
CA ASP A 125 6.02 9.88 -13.12
C ASP A 125 5.75 8.88 -14.25
N GLY A 126 4.72 8.05 -14.15
CA GLY A 126 4.28 7.15 -15.22
C GLY A 126 3.68 7.85 -16.44
N ALA A 127 3.35 9.14 -16.32
CA ALA A 127 2.96 10.00 -17.43
C ALA A 127 4.16 10.69 -18.09
N THR A 128 5.34 10.69 -17.46
CA THR A 128 6.54 11.36 -17.96
C THR A 128 7.21 10.49 -19.02
N ARG A 129 7.51 11.08 -20.18
CA ARG A 129 8.09 10.37 -21.32
C ARG A 129 9.49 9.87 -21.00
N ASP A 130 9.72 8.59 -21.26
CA ASP A 130 11.07 8.03 -21.21
C ASP A 130 11.96 8.71 -22.26
N ARG A 131 13.17 9.13 -21.86
CA ARG A 131 14.09 9.96 -22.66
C ARG A 131 14.57 9.26 -23.93
N VAL A 132 14.40 7.94 -24.03
CA VAL A 132 14.89 7.12 -25.15
C VAL A 132 13.80 6.77 -26.16
N HIS A 133 12.53 6.65 -25.73
CA HIS A 133 11.46 6.14 -26.60
C HIS A 133 10.24 7.06 -26.79
N ASN A 134 10.16 8.23 -26.14
CA ASN A 134 9.10 9.24 -26.36
C ASN A 134 7.65 8.76 -26.07
N VAL A 135 7.47 7.61 -25.40
CA VAL A 135 6.18 7.07 -24.96
C VAL A 135 6.12 7.10 -23.42
N SER A 136 4.98 7.45 -22.83
CA SER A 136 4.76 7.33 -21.38
C SER A 136 4.37 5.89 -21.02
N PHE A 137 4.62 5.46 -19.78
CA PHE A 137 4.16 4.16 -19.28
C PHE A 137 2.65 4.02 -19.43
N GLU A 138 1.90 5.10 -19.16
CA GLU A 138 0.46 5.17 -19.37
C GLU A 138 0.06 4.84 -20.81
N SER A 139 0.66 5.53 -21.80
CA SER A 139 0.33 5.29 -23.22
C SER A 139 0.69 3.86 -23.63
N ALA A 140 1.85 3.36 -23.22
CA ALA A 140 2.29 2.01 -23.57
C ALA A 140 1.41 0.91 -22.93
N LEU A 141 0.93 1.11 -21.70
CA LEU A 141 -0.02 0.20 -21.05
C LEU A 141 -1.40 0.24 -21.72
N ASN A 142 -1.88 1.42 -22.10
CA ASN A 142 -3.12 1.56 -22.86
C ASN A 142 -3.02 0.89 -24.24
N ASP A 143 -1.91 1.08 -24.96
CA ASP A 143 -1.65 0.42 -26.25
C ASP A 143 -1.59 -1.12 -26.10
N ALA A 144 -1.14 -1.60 -24.93
CA ALA A 144 -1.15 -3.02 -24.58
C ALA A 144 -2.52 -3.54 -24.09
N GLY A 145 -3.56 -2.69 -24.06
CA GLY A 145 -4.94 -3.03 -23.75
C GLY A 145 -5.32 -2.98 -22.27
N PHE A 146 -4.50 -2.36 -21.41
CA PHE A 146 -4.84 -2.15 -20.00
C PHE A 146 -5.58 -0.82 -19.80
N GLU A 147 -6.48 -0.78 -18.82
CA GLU A 147 -7.02 0.48 -18.31
C GLU A 147 -6.02 1.11 -17.32
N THR A 148 -5.78 2.42 -17.43
CA THR A 148 -4.84 3.14 -16.56
C THR A 148 -5.50 4.26 -15.77
N GLN A 149 -5.03 4.49 -14.55
CA GLN A 149 -5.35 5.66 -13.74
C GLN A 149 -4.07 6.26 -13.19
N VAL A 150 -3.83 7.55 -13.44
CA VAL A 150 -2.66 8.26 -12.91
C VAL A 150 -3.04 9.00 -11.64
N ILE A 151 -2.29 8.79 -10.55
CA ILE A 151 -2.40 9.60 -9.35
C ILE A 151 -1.52 10.85 -9.52
N PRO A 152 -2.10 12.08 -9.45
CA PRO A 152 -1.34 13.32 -9.61
C PRO A 152 -0.23 13.48 -8.57
N ASN A 153 0.80 14.27 -8.92
CA ASN A 153 1.89 14.58 -7.99
C ASN A 153 1.32 15.26 -6.73
N GLN A 154 1.64 14.73 -5.55
CA GLN A 154 1.18 15.27 -4.28
C GLN A 154 2.00 16.48 -3.81
N GLY A 155 3.04 16.88 -4.56
CA GLY A 155 3.85 18.06 -4.30
C GLY A 155 4.90 17.86 -3.22
N ALA A 156 5.40 18.98 -2.67
CA ALA A 156 6.40 18.96 -1.62
C ALA A 156 5.87 18.20 -0.38
N GLY A 157 6.60 17.17 0.06
CA GLY A 157 6.18 16.32 1.16
C GLY A 157 5.41 15.05 0.77
N ALA A 158 5.32 14.72 -0.52
CA ALA A 158 4.68 13.50 -1.02
C ALA A 158 5.11 12.22 -0.26
N VAL A 159 6.41 12.06 0.00
CA VAL A 159 6.96 10.92 0.75
C VAL A 159 6.34 10.82 2.15
N LYS A 160 6.30 11.92 2.91
CA LYS A 160 5.69 11.95 4.25
C LYS A 160 4.20 11.66 4.21
N MET A 161 3.49 12.22 3.22
CA MET A 161 2.07 11.94 3.03
C MET A 161 1.79 10.47 2.71
N ARG A 162 2.63 9.83 1.89
CA ARG A 162 2.55 8.38 1.63
C ARG A 162 2.78 7.58 2.91
N ILE A 163 3.83 7.89 3.68
CA ILE A 163 4.12 7.22 4.96
C ILE A 163 2.94 7.29 5.91
N GLU A 164 2.36 8.48 6.10
CA GLU A 164 1.20 8.64 6.98
C GLU A 164 -0.07 7.98 6.43
N ALA A 165 -0.27 7.99 5.10
CA ALA A 165 -1.34 7.24 4.47
C ALA A 165 -1.20 5.74 4.73
N VAL A 166 0.00 5.18 4.60
CA VAL A 166 0.27 3.77 4.92
C VAL A 166 -0.05 3.49 6.39
N ARG A 167 0.48 4.27 7.33
CA ARG A 167 0.19 4.09 8.77
C ARG A 167 -1.30 4.09 9.09
N ARG A 168 -2.06 4.98 8.45
CA ARG A 168 -3.52 5.08 8.62
C ARG A 168 -4.27 3.89 8.02
N ILE A 169 -3.82 3.39 6.88
CA ILE A 169 -4.55 2.39 6.09
C ILE A 169 -4.14 0.96 6.40
N LEU A 170 -2.89 0.72 6.81
CA LEU A 170 -2.36 -0.62 7.08
C LEU A 170 -3.24 -1.46 8.03
N PRO A 171 -3.89 -0.91 9.08
CA PRO A 171 -4.82 -1.68 9.91
C PRO A 171 -6.01 -2.30 9.16
N SER A 172 -6.37 -1.76 7.99
CA SER A 172 -7.45 -2.28 7.13
C SER A 172 -6.94 -3.25 6.04
N VAL A 173 -5.64 -3.52 5.99
CA VAL A 173 -5.00 -4.31 4.94
C VAL A 173 -4.82 -5.76 5.39
N TRP A 174 -5.17 -6.68 4.49
CA TRP A 174 -4.97 -8.11 4.59
C TRP A 174 -4.01 -8.55 3.48
N PHE A 175 -2.98 -9.32 3.85
CA PHE A 175 -1.95 -9.78 2.92
C PHE A 175 -2.09 -11.28 2.66
N ASN A 176 -2.09 -11.66 1.39
CA ASN A 176 -1.85 -13.05 1.03
C ASN A 176 -0.46 -13.46 1.50
N GLU A 177 -0.37 -14.48 2.33
CA GLU A 177 0.88 -14.88 2.99
C GLU A 177 1.99 -15.24 2.00
N GLU A 178 1.68 -16.05 0.98
CA GLU A 178 2.66 -16.66 0.08
C GLU A 178 3.15 -15.68 -0.98
N THR A 179 2.25 -14.95 -1.62
CA THR A 179 2.56 -14.11 -2.77
C THR A 179 3.09 -12.74 -2.39
N THR A 180 2.93 -12.31 -1.13
CA THR A 180 3.36 -10.97 -0.68
C THR A 180 4.63 -10.96 0.15
N VAL A 181 5.34 -12.09 0.29
CA VAL A 181 6.51 -12.22 1.19
C VAL A 181 7.55 -11.13 0.93
N ALA A 182 7.93 -10.91 -0.34
CA ALA A 182 8.96 -9.93 -0.70
C ALA A 182 8.50 -8.50 -0.39
N GLY A 183 7.29 -8.12 -0.78
CA GLY A 183 6.75 -6.80 -0.49
C GLY A 183 6.57 -6.53 1.01
N ARG A 184 6.15 -7.52 1.80
CA ARG A 184 6.08 -7.39 3.27
C ARG A 184 7.46 -7.23 3.90
N LYS A 185 8.51 -7.85 3.33
CA LYS A 185 9.89 -7.61 3.76
C LYS A 185 10.31 -6.17 3.45
N ALA A 186 9.99 -5.65 2.26
CA ALA A 186 10.24 -4.25 1.92
C ALA A 186 9.55 -3.30 2.90
N LEU A 187 8.27 -3.52 3.23
CA LEU A 187 7.55 -2.70 4.22
C LEU A 187 8.18 -2.71 5.62
N ASN A 188 8.70 -3.87 6.06
CA ASN A 188 9.40 -3.98 7.36
C ASN A 188 10.78 -3.30 7.36
N TRP A 189 11.43 -3.20 6.20
CA TRP A 189 12.76 -2.60 6.06
C TRP A 189 12.76 -1.12 5.73
N TYR A 190 11.64 -0.59 5.23
CA TYR A 190 11.55 0.81 4.86
C TYR A 190 11.70 1.73 6.06
N HIS A 191 12.71 2.60 6.02
CA HIS A 191 13.20 3.32 7.19
C HIS A 191 13.65 4.76 6.87
N GLU A 192 13.82 5.54 7.93
CA GLU A 192 14.44 6.85 7.86
C GLU A 192 15.96 6.75 7.74
N LYS A 193 16.56 7.57 6.86
CA LYS A 193 18.01 7.79 6.83
C LYS A 193 18.45 8.40 8.15
N TRP A 194 19.32 7.71 8.89
CA TRP A 194 19.80 8.16 10.19
C TRP A 194 21.22 8.75 10.12
N ASP A 195 21.43 9.93 10.69
CA ASP A 195 22.76 10.51 10.91
C ASP A 195 23.22 10.17 12.33
N GLU A 196 24.05 9.13 12.48
CA GLU A 196 24.56 8.67 13.78
C GLU A 196 25.35 9.75 14.55
N LYS A 197 26.05 10.64 13.83
CA LYS A 197 26.90 11.67 14.48
C LYS A 197 26.06 12.78 15.09
N ARG A 198 24.96 13.13 14.42
CA ARG A 198 24.04 14.19 14.86
C ARG A 198 22.87 13.64 15.67
N ASN A 199 22.66 12.32 15.64
CA ASN A 199 21.54 11.63 16.26
C ASN A 199 20.18 12.19 15.79
N ILE A 200 20.06 12.42 14.48
CA ILE A 200 18.86 12.96 13.81
C ILE A 200 18.49 12.14 12.57
N GLY A 201 17.20 12.12 12.26
CA GLY A 201 16.67 11.61 11.00
C GLY A 201 16.77 12.62 9.86
N LEU A 202 17.09 12.14 8.66
CA LEU A 202 17.27 12.94 7.44
C LEU A 202 16.12 12.73 6.42
N GLY A 203 15.02 12.10 6.84
CA GLY A 203 13.93 11.69 5.96
C GLY A 203 14.12 10.29 5.39
N ALA A 204 13.14 9.82 4.60
CA ALA A 204 13.10 8.43 4.16
C ALA A 204 14.34 8.05 3.33
N GLU A 205 14.90 6.88 3.64
CA GLU A 205 15.99 6.31 2.87
C GLU A 205 15.46 5.73 1.56
N HIS A 206 16.20 5.95 0.48
CA HIS A 206 15.89 5.39 -0.83
C HIS A 206 16.84 4.23 -1.11
N ASP A 207 16.47 3.05 -0.60
CA ASP A 207 17.17 1.79 -0.82
C ASP A 207 16.24 0.76 -1.47
N TRP A 208 16.67 -0.51 -1.53
CA TRP A 208 15.88 -1.60 -2.11
C TRP A 208 14.45 -1.71 -1.55
N SER A 209 14.24 -1.33 -0.29
CA SER A 209 12.93 -1.44 0.38
C SER A 209 11.96 -0.33 -0.01
N SER A 210 12.48 0.77 -0.58
CA SER A 210 11.71 1.95 -0.92
C SER A 210 10.76 1.73 -2.10
N HIS A 211 11.14 0.95 -3.11
CA HIS A 211 10.31 0.72 -4.30
C HIS A 211 8.97 0.05 -3.95
N GLY A 212 9.04 -1.06 -3.21
CA GLY A 212 7.86 -1.73 -2.69
C GLY A 212 7.03 -0.85 -1.75
N ALA A 213 7.69 -0.05 -0.91
CA ALA A 213 7.02 0.86 0.01
C ALA A 213 6.34 2.04 -0.69
N ASP A 214 6.92 2.58 -1.77
CA ASP A 214 6.38 3.69 -2.54
C ASP A 214 5.17 3.24 -3.37
N ALA A 215 5.24 2.07 -4.02
CA ALA A 215 4.10 1.46 -4.70
C ALA A 215 2.94 1.18 -3.72
N PHE A 216 3.26 0.70 -2.52
CA PHE A 216 2.25 0.49 -1.47
C PHE A 216 1.68 1.81 -0.94
N GLY A 217 2.53 2.83 -0.77
CA GLY A 217 2.11 4.17 -0.40
C GLY A 217 1.17 4.79 -1.43
N LEU A 218 1.43 4.56 -2.72
CA LEU A 218 0.54 4.96 -3.80
C LEU A 218 -0.85 4.31 -3.66
N MET A 219 -0.90 3.01 -3.35
CA MET A 219 -2.16 2.31 -3.04
C MET A 219 -2.91 2.97 -1.89
N CYS A 220 -2.23 3.27 -0.79
CA CYS A 220 -2.85 3.89 0.38
C CYS A 220 -3.31 5.33 0.14
N VAL A 221 -2.62 6.08 -0.73
CA VAL A 221 -3.05 7.42 -1.16
C VAL A 221 -4.26 7.35 -2.09
N GLY A 222 -4.28 6.38 -3.02
CA GLY A 222 -5.40 6.16 -3.94
C GLY A 222 -6.62 5.48 -3.30
N TYR A 223 -6.54 5.11 -2.02
CA TYR A 223 -7.66 4.49 -1.32
C TYR A 223 -8.65 5.53 -0.80
N GLU A 224 -9.87 5.46 -1.31
CA GLU A 224 -11.02 6.19 -0.80
C GLU A 224 -11.90 5.26 0.03
N GLN A 225 -12.12 5.60 1.31
CA GLN A 225 -13.01 4.82 2.16
C GLN A 225 -14.45 4.87 1.62
N PRO A 226 -15.15 3.73 1.51
CA PRO A 226 -16.54 3.74 1.06
C PRO A 226 -17.41 4.47 2.08
N MET A 227 -18.04 5.56 1.65
CA MET A 227 -19.04 6.28 2.44
C MET A 227 -20.31 5.45 2.53
N GLN A 228 -20.83 5.26 3.75
CA GLN A 228 -22.21 4.80 3.92
C GLN A 228 -23.13 5.89 3.38
N ARG A 229 -23.77 5.64 2.23
CA ARG A 229 -24.89 6.46 1.77
C ARG A 229 -25.95 6.43 2.86
N GLN A 230 -26.14 7.54 3.57
CA GLN A 230 -27.30 7.70 4.45
C GLN A 230 -28.54 7.43 3.60
N LYS A 231 -29.32 6.40 3.97
CA LYS A 231 -30.62 6.18 3.34
C LYS A 231 -31.42 7.46 3.56
N ARG A 232 -31.76 8.15 2.48
CA ARG A 232 -32.73 9.24 2.54
C ARG A 232 -33.98 8.69 3.22
N PRO A 233 -34.57 9.35 4.23
CA PRO A 233 -35.84 8.90 4.79
C PRO A 233 -36.82 8.77 3.62
N ALA A 234 -37.46 7.59 3.52
CA ALA A 234 -38.48 7.37 2.53
C ALA A 234 -39.54 8.47 2.69
N TYR A 235 -39.90 9.14 1.60
CA TYR A 235 -40.95 10.15 1.59
C TYR A 235 -42.19 9.57 2.29
N SER A 236 -42.51 10.04 3.50
CA SER A 236 -43.75 9.67 4.18
C SER A 236 -44.87 10.47 3.54
N GLY A 237 -45.39 9.95 2.42
CA GLY A 237 -46.61 10.46 1.82
C GLY A 237 -47.78 10.27 2.78
N ARG A 238 -48.10 11.33 3.52
CA ARG A 238 -49.43 11.56 4.12
C ARG A 238 -49.77 13.03 3.88
N GLU A 239 -50.19 13.33 2.66
CA GLU A 239 -51.06 14.49 2.44
C GLU A 239 -52.37 14.18 3.14
N ALA A 240 -52.62 14.87 4.25
CA ALA A 240 -53.96 14.96 4.82
C ALA A 240 -54.80 15.75 3.81
N TYR A 241 -55.76 15.08 3.17
CA TYR A 241 -56.84 15.75 2.46
C TYR A 241 -57.68 16.53 3.48
N GLU A 242 -57.39 17.81 3.67
CA GLU A 242 -58.34 18.73 4.29
C GLU A 242 -59.37 19.15 3.24
N SER A 243 -60.61 18.72 3.47
CA SER A 243 -61.78 19.06 2.70
C SER A 243 -62.16 20.53 2.92
N THR A 244 -61.82 21.42 2.00
CA THR A 244 -62.35 22.79 1.99
C THR A 244 -63.56 22.87 1.07
N SER A 245 -64.73 22.94 1.69
CA SER A 245 -66.03 23.14 1.06
C SER A 245 -66.11 24.51 0.38
N TRP A 246 -66.68 24.53 -0.82
CA TRP A 246 -67.02 25.73 -1.59
C TRP A 246 -68.14 26.53 -0.91
N MET A 247 -67.97 27.85 -0.78
CA MET A 247 -69.09 28.79 -0.76
C MET A 247 -68.76 29.96 -1.70
N ALA A 248 -69.67 30.17 -2.63
CA ALA A 248 -69.70 31.27 -3.57
C ALA A 248 -70.44 32.47 -2.97
N GLU A 249 -69.96 33.67 -3.30
CA GLU A 249 -70.78 34.87 -3.50
C GLU A 249 -70.37 35.50 -4.84
#